data_AF-A0A7J6DFE9-F1
#
_entry.id   AF-A0A7J6DFE9-F1
#
_cell.length_a   1.000
_cell.length_b   1.000
_cell.length_c   1.000
_cell.angle_alpha   90.00
_cell.angle_beta   90.00
_cell.angle_gamma   90.00
#
_symmetry.space_group_name_H-M   'P 1'
#
loop_
_entity.id
_entity.type
_entity.pdbx_description
1 polymer ?
#
loop_
_entity_poly.entity_id
_entity_poly.type
_entity_poly.pdbx_seq_one_letter_code
_entity_poly.pdbx_strand_id
1 'polypeptide(L)'
;MRAAIIIFIITLCLISGQVCFRVVGCSGGSVMFKCMNSNQRKSYDQFKGKYFCRNRDCTTGISTELQHRWYYNGRFALYDDENSRFFTVFIRNLSREDDGKYTCGDNQKWSHDVDLVVNRSVYDSL
;
A
#
# COMPACT_ATOMS: atom_id res chain seq x y z
N MET A 1 40.72 16.59 -1.74
CA MET A 1 40.07 15.42 -1.10
C MET A 1 38.62 15.68 -0.71
N ARG A 2 38.33 16.69 0.12
CA ARG A 2 36.96 17.00 0.59
C ARG A 2 35.93 17.21 -0.54
N ALA A 3 36.33 17.91 -1.60
CA ALA A 3 35.46 18.17 -2.75
C ALA A 3 35.06 16.89 -3.50
N ALA A 4 35.97 15.91 -3.62
CA ALA A 4 35.68 14.66 -4.32
C ALA A 4 34.65 13.80 -3.58
N ILE A 5 34.69 13.80 -2.24
CA ILE A 5 33.73 13.08 -1.40
C ILE A 5 32.33 13.67 -1.55
N ILE A 6 32.22 15.00 -1.53
CA ILE A 6 30.94 15.71 -1.67
C ILE A 6 30.32 15.40 -3.04
N ILE A 7 31.11 15.44 -4.10
CA ILE A 7 30.65 15.14 -5.47
C ILE A 7 30.14 13.69 -5.56
N PHE A 8 30.86 12.72 -4.98
CA PHE A 8 30.43 11.32 -4.97
C PHE A 8 29.10 11.10 -4.24
N ILE A 9 28.91 11.74 -3.07
CA ILE A 9 27.64 11.66 -2.32
C ILE A 9 26.48 12.24 -3.13
N ILE A 10 26.67 13.39 -3.78
CA ILE A 10 25.63 14.01 -4.61
C ILE A 10 25.26 13.08 -5.78
N THR A 11 26.25 12.47 -6.44
CA THR A 11 25.97 11.52 -7.53
C THR A 11 25.20 10.29 -7.07
N LEU A 12 25.47 9.78 -5.86
CA LEU A 12 24.74 8.66 -5.26
C LEU A 12 23.29 9.02 -4.91
N CYS A 13 23.03 10.25 -4.45
CA CYS A 13 21.68 10.73 -4.19
C CYS A 13 20.86 10.92 -5.48
N LEU A 14 21.49 11.31 -6.59
CA LEU A 14 20.79 11.51 -7.87
C LEU A 14 20.35 10.19 -8.53
N ILE A 15 21.03 9.08 -8.26
CA ILE A 15 20.64 7.74 -8.75
C ILE A 15 19.62 7.03 -7.86
N SER A 16 19.32 7.53 -6.65
CA SER A 16 18.27 6.95 -5.80
C SER A 16 16.88 7.45 -6.24
N GLY A 17 16.30 6.82 -7.26
CA GLY A 17 14.90 7.03 -7.64
C GLY A 17 13.93 6.45 -6.60
N GLN A 18 12.78 7.10 -6.37
CA GLN A 18 11.69 6.57 -5.54
C GLN A 18 11.15 5.28 -6.18
N VAL A 19 11.23 4.15 -5.48
CA VAL A 19 10.73 2.86 -5.99
C VAL A 19 9.20 2.86 -5.87
N CYS A 20 8.50 2.78 -7.00
CA CYS A 20 7.03 2.69 -7.06
C CYS A 20 6.58 1.23 -6.97
N PHE A 21 5.70 0.90 -6.03
CA PHE A 21 5.05 -0.40 -5.98
C PHE A 21 3.74 -0.36 -6.77
N ARG A 22 3.67 -1.04 -7.92
CA ARG A 22 2.52 -0.98 -8.82
C ARG A 22 1.72 -2.27 -8.80
N VAL A 23 0.40 -2.14 -8.65
CA VAL A 23 -0.58 -3.24 -8.72
C VAL A 23 -1.49 -2.98 -9.91
N VAL A 24 -1.66 -3.98 -10.77
CA VAL A 24 -2.45 -3.85 -12.00
C VAL A 24 -3.62 -4.82 -11.97
N GLY A 25 -4.81 -4.32 -12.21
CA GLY A 25 -6.04 -5.11 -12.37
C GLY A 25 -6.87 -4.62 -13.55
N CYS A 26 -7.98 -5.30 -13.83
CA CYS A 26 -8.98 -4.86 -14.81
C CYS A 26 -10.32 -4.61 -14.11
N SER A 27 -11.13 -3.72 -14.66
CA SER A 27 -12.49 -3.47 -14.17
C SER A 27 -13.34 -4.75 -14.11
N GLY A 28 -14.22 -4.84 -13.10
CA GLY A 28 -14.97 -6.04 -12.75
C GLY A 28 -14.13 -7.15 -12.08
N GLY A 29 -12.81 -7.13 -12.26
CA GLY A 29 -11.86 -8.08 -11.70
C GLY A 29 -11.54 -7.84 -10.22
N SER A 30 -10.53 -8.57 -9.72
CA SER A 30 -10.06 -8.45 -8.33
C SER A 30 -8.54 -8.51 -8.26
N VAL A 31 -7.95 -7.88 -7.25
CA VAL A 31 -6.51 -7.93 -6.98
C VAL A 31 -6.25 -8.31 -5.53
N MET A 32 -5.20 -9.10 -5.30
CA MET A 32 -4.71 -9.44 -3.97
C MET A 32 -3.21 -9.17 -3.93
N PHE A 33 -2.77 -8.36 -2.96
CA PHE A 33 -1.37 -8.00 -2.82
C PHE A 33 -1.01 -7.81 -1.35
N LYS A 34 0.30 -7.77 -1.08
CA LYS A 34 0.84 -7.64 0.27
C LYS A 34 1.42 -6.25 0.47
N CYS A 35 1.03 -5.61 1.57
CA CYS A 35 1.61 -4.39 2.07
C CYS A 35 2.65 -4.74 3.16
N MET A 36 3.86 -4.21 3.04
CA MET A 36 4.88 -4.29 4.09
C MET A 36 4.51 -3.45 5.32
N ASN A 37 4.70 -4.00 6.51
CA ASN A 37 4.63 -3.30 7.80
C ASN A 37 5.83 -2.36 7.97
N SER A 38 5.69 -1.26 8.71
CA SER A 38 6.85 -0.40 8.96
C SER A 38 7.85 -1.12 9.86
N ASN A 39 9.14 -1.06 9.54
CA ASN A 39 10.21 -1.83 10.22
C ASN A 39 10.58 -1.31 11.62
N GLN A 40 9.71 -0.54 12.28
CA GLN A 40 10.01 -0.04 13.62
C GLN A 40 9.48 -1.02 14.66
N ARG A 41 10.41 -1.51 15.50
CA ARG A 41 10.19 -2.45 16.61
C ARG A 41 8.78 -2.31 17.18
N LYS A 42 8.01 -3.41 17.15
CA LYS A 42 6.73 -3.55 17.82
C LYS A 42 6.88 -3.06 19.26
N SER A 43 6.43 -1.85 19.55
CA SER A 43 6.16 -1.48 20.94
C SER A 43 4.98 -2.35 21.35
N TYR A 44 5.09 -3.01 22.50
CA TYR A 44 4.13 -4.02 22.95
C TYR A 44 2.75 -3.43 23.27
N ASP A 45 2.62 -2.11 23.24
CA ASP A 45 1.55 -1.38 23.91
C ASP A 45 0.84 -0.33 23.04
N GLN A 46 0.87 -0.46 21.71
CA GLN A 46 0.13 0.44 20.83
C GLN A 46 -0.66 -0.35 19.79
N PHE A 47 -1.98 -0.17 19.81
CA PHE A 47 -2.96 -0.57 18.79
C PHE A 47 -2.35 -0.47 17.38
N LYS A 48 -2.34 -1.58 16.63
CA LYS A 48 -1.55 -1.76 15.38
C LYS A 48 -2.40 -1.60 14.12
N GLY A 49 -3.18 -0.52 14.04
CA GLY A 49 -4.05 -0.26 12.90
C GLY A 49 -3.30 -0.36 11.57
N LYS A 50 -3.66 -1.32 10.72
CA LYS A 50 -3.17 -1.45 9.34
C LYS A 50 -4.10 -0.72 8.41
N TYR A 51 -3.54 -0.07 7.39
CA TYR A 51 -4.36 0.65 6.43
C TYR A 51 -3.81 0.61 5.01
N PHE A 52 -4.74 0.62 4.06
CA PHE A 52 -4.53 0.86 2.64
C PHE A 52 -5.54 1.94 2.22
N CYS A 53 -5.07 3.18 2.05
CA CYS A 53 -5.95 4.34 1.89
C CYS A 53 -5.42 5.32 0.84
N ARG A 54 -6.33 5.99 0.14
CA ARG A 54 -6.01 7.08 -0.79
C ARG A 54 -5.66 8.38 -0.07
N ASN A 55 -6.35 8.65 1.04
CA ASN A 55 -6.26 9.88 1.83
C ASN A 55 -6.01 9.55 3.31
N ARG A 56 -5.55 10.55 4.08
CA ARG A 56 -5.25 10.40 5.52
C ARG A 56 -6.47 10.02 6.37
N ASP A 57 -7.65 10.50 6.01
CA ASP A 57 -8.91 10.17 6.69
C ASP A 57 -9.47 8.80 6.29
N CYS A 58 -8.82 8.12 5.34
CA CYS A 58 -9.22 6.83 4.79
C CYS A 58 -10.68 6.77 4.30
N THR A 59 -11.20 7.87 3.76
CA THR A 59 -12.52 7.90 3.10
C THR A 59 -12.62 6.91 1.93
N THR A 60 -11.50 6.69 1.23
CA THR A 60 -11.37 5.66 0.18
C THR A 60 -10.26 4.68 0.57
N GLY A 61 -10.65 3.42 0.79
CA GLY A 61 -9.74 2.34 1.19
C GLY A 61 -10.25 1.54 2.39
N ILE A 62 -9.32 1.01 3.18
CA ILE A 62 -9.62 0.20 4.35
C ILE A 62 -8.57 0.39 5.44
N SER A 63 -9.02 0.45 6.68
CA SER A 63 -8.18 0.42 7.88
C SER A 63 -8.81 -0.47 8.95
N THR A 64 -7.98 -1.13 9.74
CA THR A 64 -8.46 -1.94 10.87
C THR A 64 -7.36 -2.18 11.89
N GLU A 65 -7.75 -2.33 13.15
CA GLU A 65 -6.90 -2.77 14.24
C GLU A 65 -7.06 -4.27 14.54
N LEU A 66 -7.96 -4.95 13.82
CA LEU A 66 -8.19 -6.38 13.98
C LEU A 66 -7.05 -7.18 13.35
N GLN A 67 -6.66 -8.26 14.03
CA GLN A 67 -5.59 -9.16 13.62
C GLN A 67 -6.10 -10.60 13.53
N HIS A 68 -5.39 -11.43 12.76
CA HIS A 68 -5.68 -12.87 12.60
C HIS A 68 -7.09 -13.17 12.05
N ARG A 69 -7.72 -12.20 11.41
CA ARG A 69 -9.02 -12.34 10.74
C ARG A 69 -9.17 -11.31 9.63
N TRP A 70 -10.03 -11.61 8.67
CA TRP A 70 -10.40 -10.67 7.63
C TRP A 70 -11.31 -9.57 8.19
N TYR A 71 -10.97 -8.33 7.86
CA TYR A 71 -11.83 -7.16 8.00
C TYR A 71 -12.28 -6.69 6.63
N TYR A 72 -13.51 -6.22 6.52
CA TYR A 72 -14.12 -5.84 5.26
C TYR A 72 -14.69 -4.43 5.33
N ASN A 73 -14.40 -3.62 4.31
CA ASN A 73 -15.03 -2.32 4.08
C ASN A 73 -15.54 -2.30 2.63
N GLY A 74 -16.81 -2.65 2.44
CA GLY A 74 -17.42 -2.78 1.12
C GLY A 74 -16.68 -3.78 0.22
N ARG A 75 -15.98 -3.27 -0.80
CA ARG A 75 -15.19 -4.05 -1.76
C ARG A 75 -13.75 -4.32 -1.32
N PHE A 76 -13.27 -3.62 -0.30
CA PHE A 76 -11.94 -3.79 0.24
C PHE A 76 -11.96 -4.82 1.38
N ALA A 77 -10.91 -5.63 1.47
CA ALA A 77 -10.67 -6.54 2.56
C ALA A 77 -9.20 -6.48 3.00
N LEU A 78 -8.98 -6.59 4.30
CA LEU A 78 -7.65 -6.55 4.91
C LEU A 78 -7.49 -7.72 5.86
N TYR A 79 -6.33 -8.38 5.80
CA TYR A 79 -5.92 -9.39 6.76
C TYR A 79 -4.52 -9.08 7.29
N ASP A 80 -4.40 -8.81 8.59
CA ASP A 80 -3.11 -8.68 9.26
C ASP A 80 -2.70 -10.02 9.89
N ASP A 81 -1.62 -10.58 9.37
CA ASP A 81 -0.88 -11.66 10.02
C ASP A 81 0.21 -11.02 10.87
N GLU A 82 -0.02 -10.92 12.17
CA GLU A 82 0.87 -10.18 13.06
C GLU A 82 2.27 -10.80 13.10
N ASN A 83 2.41 -12.09 12.79
CA ASN A 83 3.70 -12.79 12.75
C ASN A 83 4.46 -12.54 11.44
N SER A 84 3.79 -11.96 10.44
CA SER A 84 4.36 -11.59 9.15
C SER A 84 4.85 -10.15 9.14
N ARG A 85 5.84 -9.86 8.29
CA ARG A 85 6.24 -8.48 7.96
C ARG A 85 5.26 -7.80 7.00
N PHE A 86 4.15 -8.46 6.66
CA PHE A 86 3.19 -7.99 5.68
C PHE A 86 1.76 -8.27 6.11
N PHE A 87 0.85 -7.34 5.82
CA PHE A 87 -0.59 -7.59 5.78
C PHE A 87 -1.06 -7.71 4.33
N THR A 88 -2.18 -8.40 4.14
CA THR A 88 -2.75 -8.65 2.81
C THR A 88 -3.94 -7.74 2.57
N VAL A 89 -3.98 -7.14 1.39
CA VAL A 89 -5.11 -6.35 0.88
C VAL A 89 -5.73 -7.11 -0.27
N PHE A 90 -7.04 -7.22 -0.25
CA PHE A 90 -7.84 -7.76 -1.34
C PHE A 90 -8.92 -6.77 -1.75
N ILE A 91 -9.01 -6.50 -3.05
CA ILE A 91 -10.01 -5.59 -3.62
C ILE A 91 -10.78 -6.37 -4.67
N ARG A 92 -12.10 -6.48 -4.47
CA ARG A 92 -13.00 -7.13 -5.43
C ARG A 92 -13.74 -6.12 -6.30
N ASN A 93 -14.21 -6.59 -7.46
CA ASN A 93 -15.03 -5.82 -8.39
C ASN A 93 -14.46 -4.42 -8.64
N LEU A 94 -13.22 -4.35 -9.14
CA LEU A 94 -12.51 -3.10 -9.41
C LEU A 94 -13.31 -2.20 -10.37
N SER A 95 -13.28 -0.90 -10.12
CA SER A 95 -13.81 0.10 -11.06
C SER A 95 -12.70 1.02 -11.54
N ARG A 96 -12.94 1.76 -12.64
CA ARG A 96 -11.99 2.77 -13.13
C ARG A 96 -11.76 3.92 -12.13
N GLU A 97 -12.65 4.12 -11.18
CA GLU A 97 -12.51 5.14 -10.12
C GLU A 97 -11.51 4.72 -9.04
N ASP A 98 -11.27 3.40 -8.91
CA ASP A 98 -10.27 2.87 -7.99
C ASP A 98 -8.84 3.20 -8.45
N ASP A 99 -8.63 3.54 -9.72
CA ASP A 99 -7.32 3.90 -10.28
C ASP A 99 -6.71 5.10 -9.55
N GLY A 100 -5.45 4.94 -9.13
CA GLY A 100 -4.66 6.01 -8.54
C GLY A 100 -3.72 5.53 -7.44
N LYS A 101 -3.18 6.52 -6.73
CA LYS A 101 -2.20 6.32 -5.67
C LYS A 101 -2.86 6.09 -4.32
N TYR A 102 -2.38 5.06 -3.64
CA TYR A 102 -2.75 4.70 -2.29
C TYR A 102 -1.50 4.57 -1.43
N THR A 103 -1.72 4.42 -0.14
CA THR A 103 -0.66 4.26 0.84
C THR A 103 -0.93 3.05 1.70
N CYS A 104 0.05 2.16 1.78
CA CYS A 104 0.12 1.17 2.85
C CYS A 104 0.79 1.80 4.08
N GLY A 105 0.26 1.53 5.27
CA GLY A 105 0.93 1.94 6.51
C GLY A 105 0.38 1.26 7.75
N ASP A 106 1.01 1.58 8.89
CA ASP A 106 0.58 1.17 10.21
C ASP A 106 0.68 2.32 11.22
N ASN A 107 -0.29 2.45 12.12
CA ASN A 107 -0.25 3.41 13.24
C ASN A 107 0.11 4.85 12.81
N GLN A 108 -0.49 5.32 11.71
CA GLN A 108 -0.21 6.63 11.11
C GLN A 108 1.24 6.83 10.61
N LYS A 109 2.06 5.77 10.61
CA LYS A 109 3.37 5.72 9.99
C LYS A 109 3.26 5.18 8.57
N TRP A 110 3.85 5.93 7.66
CA TRP A 110 3.91 5.59 6.24
C TRP A 110 4.85 4.41 6.02
N SER A 111 4.39 3.40 5.28
CA SER A 111 5.24 2.32 4.82
C SER A 111 5.73 2.59 3.39
N HIS A 112 4.83 2.56 2.40
CA HIS A 112 5.14 2.87 1.00
C HIS A 112 3.87 3.16 0.22
N ASP A 113 4.04 3.87 -0.90
CA ASP A 113 2.97 4.16 -1.85
C ASP A 113 2.71 2.97 -2.77
N VAL A 114 1.44 2.81 -3.13
CA VAL A 114 0.95 1.82 -4.07
C VAL A 114 0.27 2.53 -5.23
N ASP A 115 0.73 2.28 -6.45
CA ASP A 115 0.09 2.72 -7.68
C ASP A 115 -0.87 1.64 -8.15
N LEU A 116 -2.18 1.82 -7.91
CA LEU A 116 -3.21 0.90 -8.36
C LEU A 116 -3.69 1.34 -9.74
N VAL A 117 -3.37 0.54 -10.76
CA VAL A 117 -3.79 0.79 -12.14
C VAL A 117 -4.91 -0.17 -12.49
N VAL A 118 -6.05 0.38 -12.95
CA VAL A 118 -7.22 -0.42 -13.32
C VAL A 118 -7.47 -0.28 -14.82
N ASN A 119 -7.08 -1.27 -15.60
CA ASN A 119 -7.34 -1.31 -17.04
C ASN A 119 -8.82 -1.59 -17.35
N ARG A 120 -9.28 -1.17 -18.53
CA ARG A 120 -10.62 -1.58 -19.00
C ARG A 120 -10.63 -3.08 -19.25
N SER A 121 -11.67 -3.73 -18.75
CA SER A 121 -11.98 -5.08 -19.18
C SER A 121 -12.45 -5.07 -20.64
N VAL A 122 -12.28 -6.19 -21.33
CA VAL A 122 -12.83 -6.35 -22.69
C VAL A 122 -14.36 -6.25 -22.67
N TYR A 123 -14.99 -6.62 -21.55
CA TYR A 123 -16.44 -6.58 -21.37
C TYR A 123 -17.00 -5.19 -21.11
N ASP A 124 -16.18 -4.21 -20.73
CA ASP A 124 -16.61 -2.81 -20.56
C ASP A 124 -16.75 -2.06 -21.89
N SER A 125 -16.25 -2.65 -22.98
CA SER A 125 -16.25 -2.06 -24.32
C SER A 125 -17.34 -2.63 -25.22
N LEU A 126 -18.17 -3.52 -24.67
CA LEU A 126 -19.37 -4.10 -25.27
C LEU A 126 -20.61 -3.38 -24.75
#